data_AF-A0A1I0ENZ6-F1
#
_entry.id   AF-A0A1I0ENZ6-F1
#
_cell.length_a   1.000
_cell.length_b   1.000
_cell.length_c   1.000
_cell.angle_alpha   90.00
_cell.angle_beta   90.00
_cell.angle_gamma   90.00
#
_symmetry.space_group_name_H-M   'P 1'
#
loop_
_entity.id
_entity.type
_entity.pdbx_description
1 polymer ?
#
loop_
_entity_poly.entity_id
_entity_poly.type
_entity_poly.pdbx_seq_one_letter_code
_entity_poly.pdbx_strand_id
1 'polypeptide(L)'
;MCCSPAGSSSTEVAEPVGDGDVRVAPHPDSDDWVRLELPIDGRPAEFYAARSAIDEFVDATCLLVPSGREAAELNLDGMIARLLGAGR
;
A
#
# COMPACT_ATOMS: atom_id res chain seq x y z
N MET A 1 12.61 -5.41 -1.65
CA MET A 1 12.96 -5.41 -0.21
C MET A 1 12.50 -4.06 0.31
N CYS A 2 11.30 -3.98 0.87
CA CYS A 2 10.62 -2.71 1.15
C CYS A 2 10.39 -2.43 2.65
N CYS A 3 10.89 -3.28 3.55
CA CYS A 3 10.94 -2.94 4.98
C CYS A 3 12.39 -3.04 5.44
N SER A 4 13.04 -1.90 5.69
CA SER A 4 14.28 -1.82 6.46
C SER A 4 13.95 -1.28 7.85
N PRO A 5 14.62 -1.73 8.92
CA PRO A 5 14.31 -1.26 10.26
C PRO A 5 14.83 0.18 10.47
N ALA A 6 13.94 1.02 10.97
CA ALA A 6 14.17 2.35 11.56
C ALA A 6 15.07 3.31 10.76
N GLY A 7 14.50 4.00 9.77
CA GLY A 7 15.12 5.23 9.22
C GLY A 7 14.70 5.64 7.81
N SER A 8 14.17 4.72 6.99
CA SER A 8 13.59 5.03 5.68
C SER A 8 12.16 4.49 5.66
N SER A 9 11.19 5.39 5.49
CA SER A 9 9.79 4.99 5.36
C SER A 9 9.62 4.10 4.13
N SER A 10 8.77 3.08 4.26
CA SER A 10 8.47 2.14 3.17
C SER A 10 7.74 2.81 1.99
N THR A 11 7.30 4.07 2.14
CA THR A 11 6.66 4.89 1.09
C THR A 11 7.59 5.93 0.46
N GLU A 12 8.87 5.62 0.28
CA GLU A 12 9.67 6.36 -0.71
C GLU A 12 9.17 6.05 -2.12
N VAL A 13 8.03 6.62 -2.50
CA VAL A 13 7.68 6.89 -3.90
C VAL A 13 8.71 7.92 -4.36
N ALA A 14 9.89 7.44 -4.72
CA ALA A 14 10.96 8.21 -5.33
C ALA A 14 10.74 8.34 -6.85
N GLU A 15 10.02 7.37 -7.41
CA GLU A 15 9.66 7.31 -8.82
C GLU A 15 8.15 7.06 -8.96
N PRO A 16 7.48 7.60 -9.98
CA PRO A 16 6.10 7.29 -10.27
C PRO A 16 5.87 5.78 -10.47
N VAL A 17 4.84 5.24 -9.84
CA VAL A 17 4.42 3.83 -9.93
C VAL A 17 2.94 3.70 -10.28
N GLY A 18 2.53 2.52 -10.73
CA GLY A 18 1.14 2.28 -11.08
C GLY A 18 0.82 0.84 -11.41
N ASP A 19 -0.42 0.46 -11.12
CA ASP A 19 -1.03 -0.81 -11.53
C ASP A 19 -2.48 -0.56 -11.96
N GLY A 20 -2.87 -1.14 -13.10
CA GLY A 20 -4.16 -0.90 -13.73
C GLY A 20 -4.44 0.60 -13.96
N ASP A 21 -5.54 1.07 -13.38
CA ASP A 21 -6.05 2.45 -13.51
C ASP A 21 -5.48 3.43 -12.47
N VAL A 22 -4.70 2.94 -11.51
CA VAL A 22 -4.16 3.77 -10.43
C VAL A 22 -2.72 4.13 -10.71
N ARG A 23 -2.39 5.42 -10.56
CA ARG A 23 -1.00 5.91 -10.56
C ARG A 23 -0.72 6.62 -9.23
N VAL A 24 0.48 6.43 -8.71
CA VAL A 24 0.97 7.11 -7.50
C VAL A 24 2.33 7.70 -7.82
N ALA A 25 2.50 8.98 -7.54
CA ALA A 25 3.73 9.72 -7.84
C ALA A 25 4.06 10.71 -6.72
N PRO A 26 5.33 11.15 -6.59
CA PRO A 26 5.63 12.32 -5.78
C PRO A 26 4.87 13.53 -6.33
N HIS A 27 4.43 14.45 -5.47
CA HIS A 27 3.89 15.71 -5.94
C HIS A 27 4.99 16.55 -6.62
N PRO A 28 4.76 17.14 -7.81
CA PRO A 28 5.82 17.77 -8.61
C PRO A 28 6.48 18.98 -7.92
N ASP A 29 5.72 19.71 -7.11
CA ASP A 29 6.16 20.96 -6.49
C ASP A 29 6.31 20.88 -4.96
N SER A 30 6.12 19.70 -4.35
CA SER A 30 6.16 19.57 -2.89
C SER A 30 6.52 18.15 -2.45
N ASP A 31 7.48 18.03 -1.54
CA ASP A 31 7.88 16.73 -0.98
C ASP A 31 6.90 16.23 0.09
N ASP A 32 6.07 17.10 0.64
CA ASP A 32 5.11 16.79 1.72
C ASP A 32 3.85 16.05 1.22
N TRP A 33 3.67 15.96 -0.10
CA TRP A 33 2.46 15.39 -0.71
C TRP A 33 2.80 14.28 -1.69
N VAL A 34 1.89 13.30 -1.74
CA VAL A 34 1.85 12.25 -2.74
C VAL A 34 0.62 12.48 -3.62
N ARG A 35 0.81 12.34 -4.93
CA ARG A 35 -0.24 12.46 -5.93
C ARG A 35 -0.76 11.08 -6.30
N LEU A 36 -2.09 10.91 -6.27
CA LEU A 36 -2.77 9.72 -6.75
C LEU A 36 -3.69 10.08 -7.92
N GLU A 37 -3.55 9.38 -9.02
CA GLU A 37 -4.42 9.54 -10.19
C GLU A 37 -5.22 8.25 -10.39
N LEU A 38 -6.54 8.38 -10.45
CA LEU A 38 -7.44 7.28 -10.79
C LEU A 38 -8.76 7.82 -11.38
N PRO A 39 -9.44 7.07 -12.26
CA PRO A 39 -10.70 7.52 -12.81
C PRO A 39 -11.85 7.38 -11.80
N ILE A 40 -12.72 8.39 -11.75
CA ILE A 40 -14.01 8.34 -11.05
C ILE A 40 -15.10 8.46 -12.12
N ASP A 41 -15.99 7.46 -12.19
CA ASP A 41 -17.03 7.36 -13.22
C ASP A 41 -16.50 7.51 -14.66
N GLY A 42 -15.33 6.92 -14.92
CA GLY A 42 -14.66 6.96 -16.23
C GLY A 42 -13.97 8.28 -16.58
N ARG A 43 -13.89 9.23 -15.64
CA ARG A 43 -13.20 10.51 -15.82
C ARG A 43 -11.93 10.56 -14.99
N PRO A 44 -10.80 11.05 -15.53
CA PRO A 44 -9.58 11.22 -14.74
C PRO A 44 -9.84 12.10 -13.51
N ALA A 45 -9.41 11.63 -12.35
CA ALA A 45 -9.39 12.39 -11.12
C ALA A 45 -8.01 12.30 -10.46
N GLU A 46 -7.67 13.35 -9.73
CA GLU A 46 -6.40 13.46 -9.02
C GLU A 46 -6.67 13.79 -7.56
N PHE A 47 -5.91 13.15 -6.68
CA PHE A 47 -5.98 13.29 -5.24
C PHE A 47 -4.58 13.58 -4.70
N TYR A 48 -4.54 14.38 -3.64
CA TYR A 48 -3.30 14.63 -2.90
C TYR A 48 -3.47 14.16 -1.46
N ALA A 49 -2.48 13.43 -0.98
CA ALA A 49 -2.42 12.97 0.39
C ALA A 49 -1.09 13.37 1.03
N ALA A 50 -1.14 13.73 2.32
CA ALA A 50 0.05 14.10 3.05
C ALA A 50 0.97 12.88 3.16
N ARG A 51 2.22 13.02 2.72
CA ARG A 51 3.24 11.96 2.74
C ARG A 51 3.41 11.41 4.15
N SER A 52 3.53 12.27 5.15
CA SER A 52 3.71 11.87 6.54
C SER A 52 2.59 10.96 7.07
N ALA A 53 1.35 11.20 6.66
CA ALA A 53 0.20 10.39 7.07
C ALA A 53 0.21 9.02 6.39
N ILE A 54 0.63 8.95 5.10
CA ILE A 54 0.79 7.67 4.40
C ILE A 54 1.93 6.88 5.03
N ASP A 55 3.07 7.52 5.30
CA ASP A 55 4.25 6.89 5.90
C ASP A 55 3.94 6.29 7.26
N GLU A 56 3.32 7.06 8.15
CA GLU A 56 2.90 6.59 9.48
C GLU A 56 1.96 5.38 9.38
N PHE A 57 1.00 5.45 8.45
CA PHE A 57 0.05 4.37 8.25
C PHE A 57 0.73 3.10 7.73
N VAL A 58 1.54 3.21 6.67
CA VAL A 58 2.25 2.07 6.07
C VAL A 58 3.19 1.43 7.10
N ASP A 59 3.98 2.24 7.82
CA ASP A 59 4.87 1.73 8.85
C ASP A 59 4.10 0.96 9.94
N ALA A 60 2.94 1.46 10.37
CA ALA A 60 2.07 0.75 11.31
C ALA A 60 1.57 -0.60 10.75
N THR A 61 1.25 -0.69 9.45
CA THR A 61 0.87 -1.97 8.83
C THR A 61 2.06 -2.94 8.75
N CYS A 62 3.25 -2.45 8.44
CA CYS A 62 4.46 -3.27 8.34
C CYS A 62 4.95 -3.80 9.70
N LEU A 63 4.58 -3.13 10.81
CA LEU A 63 4.79 -3.67 12.16
C LEU A 63 3.92 -4.91 12.44
N LEU A 64 2.72 -4.97 11.85
CA LEU A 64 1.80 -6.10 12.01
C LEU A 64 2.15 -7.25 11.06
N VAL A 65 2.42 -6.93 9.80
CA VAL A 65 2.80 -7.90 8.76
C VAL A 65 3.99 -7.33 8.00
N PRO A 66 5.22 -7.77 8.30
CA PRO A 66 6.40 -7.31 7.59
C PRO A 66 6.32 -7.65 6.10
N SER A 67 6.82 -6.77 5.22
CA SER A 67 6.81 -7.05 3.79
C SER A 67 7.56 -8.33 3.43
N GLY A 68 7.02 -9.08 2.48
CA GLY A 68 7.50 -10.41 2.08
C GLY A 68 7.12 -11.53 3.05
N ARG A 69 6.43 -11.23 4.15
CA ARG A 69 5.89 -12.21 5.11
C ARG A 69 4.37 -12.34 5.02
N GLU A 70 3.73 -11.68 4.06
CA GLU A 70 2.28 -11.68 3.88
C GLU A 70 1.72 -13.10 3.70
N ALA A 71 2.51 -13.99 3.08
CA ALA A 71 2.17 -15.41 2.93
C ALA A 71 2.79 -16.35 3.98
N ALA A 72 3.68 -15.82 4.84
CA ALA A 72 4.44 -16.59 5.83
C ALA A 72 3.73 -16.63 7.20
N GLU A 73 2.97 -15.59 7.52
CA GLU A 73 1.86 -15.71 8.48
C GLU A 73 0.89 -16.72 7.86
N LEU A 74 0.53 -17.79 8.57
CA LEU A 74 -0.26 -18.92 8.05
C LEU A 74 -1.32 -18.45 7.05
N ASN A 75 -1.53 -19.19 5.95
CA ASN A 75 -2.65 -18.95 5.03
C ASN A 75 -3.98 -19.23 5.74
N LEU A 76 -4.32 -18.36 6.70
CA LEU A 76 -5.48 -18.42 7.57
C LEU A 76 -6.73 -18.36 6.72
N ASP A 77 -6.72 -17.56 5.65
CA ASP A 77 -7.82 -17.48 4.68
C ASP A 77 -8.09 -18.84 4.04
N GLY A 78 -7.05 -19.54 3.58
CA GLY A 78 -7.16 -20.89 3.03
C GLY A 78 -7.62 -21.92 4.06
N MET A 79 -7.13 -21.82 5.31
CA MET A 79 -7.56 -22.69 6.41
C MET A 79 -9.03 -22.47 6.78
N ILE A 80 -9.45 -21.22 6.90
CA ILE A 80 -10.82 -20.81 7.20
C ILE A 80 -11.75 -21.24 6.07
N ALA A 81 -11.39 -20.99 4.81
CA ALA A 81 -12.16 -21.43 3.66
C ALA A 81 -12.33 -22.95 3.64
N ARG A 82 -11.29 -23.72 4.01
CA ARG A 82 -11.38 -25.18 4.15
C ARG A 82 -12.32 -25.60 5.28
N LEU A 83 -12.26 -24.95 6.44
CA LEU A 83 -13.10 -25.27 7.60
C LEU A 83 -14.57 -24.92 7.36
N LEU A 84 -14.84 -23.78 6.73
CA LEU A 84 -16.20 -23.31 6.42
C LEU A 84 -16.78 -23.96 5.16
N GLY A 85 -15.92 -24.38 4.22
CA GLY A 85 -16.32 -25.09 3.00
C GLY A 85 -16.55 -26.59 3.19
N ALA A 86 -16.00 -27.19 4.25
CA ALA A 86 -16.18 -28.61 4.58
C ALA A 86 -17.48 -28.91 5.37
N GLY A 87 -18.38 -27.93 5.49
CA GLY A 87 -19.66 -28.04 6.19
C GLY A 87 -20.90 -28.11 5.29
N ARG A 88 -20.81 -28.72 4.10
CA ARG A 88 -21.98 -29.05 3.26
C ARG A 88 -22.05 -30.54 3.00
#